data_AF-C7ZJ57-F1
#
_entry.id   AF-C7ZJ57-F1
#
_cell.length_a   1.000
_cell.length_b   1.000
_cell.length_c   1.000
_cell.angle_alpha   90.00
_cell.angle_beta   90.00
_cell.angle_gamma   90.00
#
_symmetry.space_group_name_H-M   'P 1'
#
loop_
_entity.id
_entity.type
_entity.pdbx_description
1 polymer ?
#
loop_
_entity_poly.entity_id
_entity_poly.type
_entity_poly.pdbx_seq_one_letter_code
_entity_poly.pdbx_strand_id
1 'polypeptide(L)'
;MKGLFPGATRRLSFVQVWLQDGSEVGVEGYGLPFSNPSHPSEGWLNRLEPIVGDKTLVDIIDQRHFTFVVHKPCDVLRRDWHENEMPPPFCYPYGTVHDWDLERFDSLICSNQGYQFWPSWSFDDQNAHTAALVHSQVQDIRWLCHAAEQIVQQRFLACFVTTKDGENVGDKTPSSFAIVSLTSEFLNRYDTPWRHLIRDGFLKLELYNNPEDGRHTSVCDAKIVDRPTKIDAVRSAHATKNELVLQIRRRYTAANELEFRMSLQRALVLGSGFWSVLRRFKAAPASSRKASEGLEASTAKLSLDESVPVTLPCVPEVNLLDIRDPAMLDALMAEVLPTDRPRFRQYFSKRALGIGLMTAVETLGPIFASAPTNVAVNTFATRLYAVSSGVVDRYNKGKREKNRIRRKLVIRGHNEEEHEAFQRLLQHPDGAGDAGSRLWKKPGAWSLHLSKAYWLLACLRSPAVSDLHPNDSFALHRLRRDLDADHKFARLRSVASGAISWEDYISGRMAADIVCGTPAQSCGKLYHDWKNTKAKGFAIDEAASMTRPDLYSVWGNTMMPCILAGDEKQLPPAVMTLDEKDSQGNAINRLGREARISPLEFFMGLGMPVYR
;
A
#
# COMPACT_ATOMS: atom_id res chain seq x y z
N MET A 1 14.70 7.12 -54.22
CA MET A 1 15.19 8.18 -53.31
C MET A 1 14.70 9.57 -53.66
N LYS A 2 15.01 10.13 -54.85
CA LYS A 2 14.54 11.48 -55.24
C LYS A 2 13.02 11.68 -55.21
N GLY A 3 12.22 10.61 -55.43
CA GLY A 3 10.76 10.67 -55.31
C GLY A 3 10.20 10.57 -53.89
N LEU A 4 10.96 10.03 -52.92
CA LEU A 4 10.55 9.91 -51.51
C LEU A 4 11.08 11.07 -50.65
N PHE A 5 12.24 11.64 -51.02
CA PHE A 5 12.86 12.77 -50.35
C PHE A 5 13.28 13.84 -51.37
N PRO A 6 12.32 14.56 -51.97
CA PRO A 6 12.59 15.50 -53.06
C PRO A 6 13.46 16.70 -52.67
N GLY A 7 13.56 17.02 -51.37
CA GLY A 7 14.38 18.12 -50.83
C GLY A 7 15.73 17.71 -50.22
N ALA A 8 16.13 16.44 -50.32
CA ALA A 8 17.37 15.98 -49.68
C ALA A 8 18.61 16.52 -50.44
N THR A 9 19.33 17.47 -49.82
CA THR A 9 20.54 18.09 -50.37
C THR A 9 21.81 17.28 -50.17
N ARG A 10 21.74 16.17 -49.41
CA ARG A 10 22.87 15.35 -48.99
C ARG A 10 22.60 13.87 -49.28
N ARG A 11 23.67 13.05 -49.39
CA ARG A 11 23.57 11.62 -49.73
C ARG A 11 22.92 10.84 -48.59
N LEU A 12 21.77 10.24 -48.86
CA LEU A 12 21.07 9.31 -47.98
C LEU A 12 21.43 7.86 -48.38
N SER A 13 21.44 6.96 -47.40
CA SER A 13 21.56 5.51 -47.62
C SER A 13 20.43 4.77 -46.90
N PHE A 14 20.08 3.60 -47.40
CA PHE A 14 19.20 2.67 -46.71
C PHE A 14 20.02 1.64 -45.93
N VAL A 15 19.67 1.41 -44.67
CA VAL A 15 20.13 0.25 -43.90
C VAL A 15 18.95 -0.68 -43.75
N GLN A 16 19.12 -1.92 -44.16
CA GLN A 16 18.15 -2.98 -43.95
C GLN A 16 18.67 -3.87 -42.83
N VAL A 17 17.85 -4.07 -41.81
CA VAL A 17 18.18 -4.87 -40.63
C VAL A 17 17.15 -5.98 -40.52
N TRP A 18 17.64 -7.21 -40.38
CA TRP A 18 16.82 -8.41 -40.15
C TRP A 18 17.12 -8.96 -38.76
N LEU A 19 16.07 -9.26 -38.01
CA LEU A 19 16.21 -9.96 -36.73
C LEU A 19 16.54 -11.43 -36.99
N GLN A 20 17.48 -11.99 -36.23
CA GLN A 20 17.85 -13.40 -36.33
C GLN A 20 16.72 -14.32 -35.85
N ASP A 21 16.67 -15.54 -36.38
CA ASP A 21 15.72 -16.56 -35.95
C ASP A 21 15.84 -16.83 -34.45
N GLY A 22 14.71 -16.81 -33.75
CA GLY A 22 14.65 -16.93 -32.29
C GLY A 22 14.74 -15.61 -31.52
N SER A 23 15.00 -14.49 -32.19
CA SER A 23 14.91 -13.15 -31.57
C SER A 23 13.46 -12.74 -31.34
N GLU A 24 13.11 -12.27 -30.14
CA GLU A 24 11.80 -11.71 -29.84
C GLU A 24 11.78 -10.19 -30.05
N VAL A 25 10.69 -9.64 -30.62
CA VAL A 25 10.47 -8.19 -30.67
C VAL A 25 9.86 -7.78 -29.34
N GLY A 26 10.56 -6.91 -28.61
CA GLY A 26 10.02 -6.21 -27.45
C GLY A 26 9.17 -5.03 -27.90
N VAL A 27 7.99 -4.86 -27.30
CA VAL A 27 7.08 -3.76 -27.60
C VAL A 27 6.71 -3.10 -26.29
N GLU A 28 7.20 -1.89 -26.09
CA GLU A 28 6.90 -1.13 -24.87
C GLU A 28 5.56 -0.40 -25.00
N GLY A 29 4.79 -0.38 -23.92
CA GLY A 29 3.50 0.34 -23.85
C GLY A 29 2.34 -0.28 -24.65
N TYR A 30 2.50 -1.46 -25.25
CA TYR A 30 1.41 -2.11 -25.99
C TYR A 30 0.38 -2.77 -25.06
N GLY A 31 -0.91 -2.65 -25.40
CA GLY A 31 -2.02 -3.23 -24.65
C GLY A 31 -2.56 -2.36 -23.50
N LEU A 32 -2.14 -1.08 -23.44
CA LEU A 32 -2.76 -0.09 -22.56
C LEU A 32 -4.17 0.28 -23.05
N PRO A 33 -5.14 0.52 -22.14
CA PRO A 33 -6.50 0.89 -22.55
C PRO A 33 -6.50 2.23 -23.29
N PHE A 34 -6.94 2.24 -24.55
CA PHE A 34 -7.02 3.42 -25.40
C PHE A 34 -8.48 3.75 -25.75
N SER A 35 -8.84 5.03 -25.79
CA SER A 35 -10.17 5.49 -26.24
C SER A 35 -10.09 6.89 -26.83
N ASN A 36 -10.18 6.98 -28.15
CA ASN A 36 -10.34 8.22 -28.91
C ASN A 36 -11.30 8.00 -30.09
N PRO A 37 -12.62 7.94 -29.84
CA PRO A 37 -13.62 7.55 -30.85
C PRO A 37 -13.63 8.42 -32.13
N SER A 38 -13.15 9.66 -32.02
CA SER A 38 -13.06 10.62 -33.12
C SER A 38 -11.83 10.45 -34.01
N HIS A 39 -10.87 9.59 -33.64
CA HIS A 39 -9.61 9.44 -34.34
C HIS A 39 -9.46 8.03 -34.93
N PRO A 40 -8.90 7.88 -36.15
CA PRO A 40 -8.68 6.58 -36.79
C PRO A 40 -7.92 5.55 -35.93
N SER A 41 -7.07 6.03 -35.02
CA SER A 41 -6.33 5.17 -34.08
C SER A 41 -7.22 4.34 -33.15
N GLU A 42 -8.48 4.72 -32.94
CA GLU A 42 -9.46 3.89 -32.24
C GLU A 42 -9.62 2.54 -32.94
N GLY A 43 -9.72 2.55 -34.27
CA GLY A 43 -9.80 1.35 -35.09
C GLY A 43 -8.52 0.54 -35.05
N TRP A 44 -7.38 1.22 -35.21
CA TRP A 44 -6.06 0.58 -35.25
C TRP A 44 -5.69 -0.13 -33.95
N LEU A 45 -5.92 0.52 -32.81
CA LEU A 45 -5.49 0.05 -31.49
C LEU A 45 -6.49 -0.93 -30.86
N ASN A 46 -7.79 -0.70 -31.02
CA ASN A 46 -8.81 -1.49 -30.32
C ASN A 46 -9.50 -2.54 -31.20
N ARG A 47 -9.49 -2.39 -32.54
CA ARG A 47 -10.22 -3.27 -33.48
C ARG A 47 -9.35 -3.90 -34.56
N LEU A 48 -8.03 -3.66 -34.52
CA LEU A 48 -7.07 -4.14 -35.53
C LEU A 48 -7.45 -3.68 -36.95
N GLU A 49 -8.02 -2.49 -37.09
CA GLU A 49 -8.25 -1.92 -38.42
C GLU A 49 -6.90 -1.59 -39.10
N PRO A 50 -6.82 -1.68 -40.45
CA PRO A 50 -5.60 -1.35 -41.16
C PRO A 50 -5.15 0.09 -40.93
N ILE A 51 -3.85 0.29 -40.70
CA ILE A 51 -3.22 1.61 -40.58
C ILE A 51 -2.88 2.14 -41.96
N VAL A 52 -2.28 1.29 -42.79
CA VAL A 52 -1.84 1.65 -44.15
C VAL A 52 -1.94 0.43 -45.05
N GLY A 53 -2.66 0.58 -46.16
CA GLY A 53 -2.98 -0.55 -47.04
C GLY A 53 -3.80 -1.61 -46.28
N ASP A 54 -3.29 -2.84 -46.28
CA ASP A 54 -3.82 -4.00 -45.57
C ASP A 54 -3.11 -4.28 -44.23
N LYS A 55 -2.11 -3.48 -43.86
CA LYS A 55 -1.30 -3.72 -42.65
C LYS A 55 -1.97 -3.19 -41.39
N THR A 56 -2.16 -4.06 -40.42
CA THR A 56 -2.61 -3.74 -39.07
C THR A 56 -1.44 -3.31 -38.18
N LEU A 57 -1.74 -2.84 -36.96
CA LEU A 57 -0.70 -2.54 -35.98
C LEU A 57 0.11 -3.79 -35.60
N VAL A 58 -0.53 -4.97 -35.52
CA VAL A 58 0.15 -6.23 -35.22
C VAL A 58 1.13 -6.58 -36.34
N ASP A 59 0.73 -6.39 -37.61
CA ASP A 59 1.63 -6.60 -38.76
C ASP A 59 2.81 -5.62 -38.81
N ILE A 60 2.71 -4.48 -38.11
CA ILE A 60 3.81 -3.53 -37.95
C ILE A 60 4.72 -3.93 -36.80
N ILE A 61 4.13 -4.37 -35.69
CA ILE A 61 4.84 -4.76 -34.48
C ILE A 61 5.60 -6.09 -34.68
N ASP A 62 5.02 -7.05 -35.40
CA ASP A 62 5.64 -8.36 -35.67
C ASP A 62 6.68 -8.31 -36.80
N GLN A 63 7.02 -7.11 -37.31
CA GLN A 63 8.03 -6.97 -38.36
C GLN A 63 9.40 -7.43 -37.87
N ARG A 64 10.02 -8.32 -38.65
CA ARG A 64 11.39 -8.81 -38.45
C ARG A 64 12.40 -8.06 -39.32
N HIS A 65 11.93 -7.23 -40.24
CA HIS A 65 12.74 -6.51 -41.21
C HIS A 65 12.48 -5.01 -41.11
N PHE A 66 13.52 -4.26 -40.80
CA PHE A 66 13.49 -2.81 -40.62
C PHE A 66 14.31 -2.13 -41.70
N THR A 67 13.82 -1.01 -42.22
CA THR A 67 14.56 -0.18 -43.17
C THR A 67 14.75 1.22 -42.60
N PHE A 68 16.00 1.60 -42.34
CA PHE A 68 16.38 2.91 -41.83
C PHE A 68 16.91 3.79 -42.96
N VAL A 69 16.53 5.08 -42.93
CA VAL A 69 17.11 6.10 -43.81
C VAL A 69 18.18 6.82 -43.02
N VAL A 70 19.44 6.64 -43.41
CA VAL A 70 20.59 7.19 -42.70
C VAL A 70 21.23 8.28 -43.53
N HIS A 71 21.51 9.40 -42.87
CA HIS A 71 22.19 10.54 -43.44
C HIS A 71 23.73 10.31 -43.46
N LYS A 72 24.17 9.26 -44.15
CA LYS A 72 25.58 8.93 -44.39
C LYS A 72 25.72 8.25 -45.76
N PRO A 73 26.81 8.49 -46.50
CA PRO A 73 27.17 7.68 -47.66
C PRO A 73 27.35 6.20 -47.30
N CYS A 74 27.00 5.29 -48.22
CA CYS A 74 26.98 3.84 -47.95
C CYS A 74 28.35 3.27 -47.56
N ASP A 75 29.44 3.80 -48.12
CA ASP A 75 30.82 3.44 -47.82
C ASP A 75 31.22 3.80 -46.38
N VAL A 76 30.85 5.01 -45.93
CA VAL A 76 31.07 5.46 -44.55
C VAL A 76 30.21 4.64 -43.58
N LEU A 77 28.95 4.38 -43.96
CA LEU A 77 28.01 3.66 -43.12
C LEU A 77 28.42 2.21 -42.88
N ARG A 78 28.93 1.50 -43.90
CA ARG A 78 29.44 0.14 -43.74
C ARG A 78 30.63 0.05 -42.79
N ARG A 79 31.47 1.10 -42.76
CA ARG A 79 32.59 1.18 -41.84
C ARG A 79 32.13 1.51 -40.43
N ASP A 80 31.16 2.41 -40.26
CA ASP A 80 30.75 2.88 -38.93
C ASP A 80 29.64 2.01 -38.29
N TRP A 81 29.02 1.09 -39.03
CA TRP A 81 27.97 0.19 -38.53
C TRP A 81 28.59 -1.07 -37.90
N HIS A 82 28.85 -1.00 -36.61
CA HIS A 82 29.39 -2.10 -35.81
C HIS A 82 28.39 -2.52 -34.73
N GLU A 83 27.66 -3.61 -34.97
CA GLU A 83 26.68 -4.15 -34.01
C GLU A 83 27.34 -4.54 -32.67
N ASN A 84 28.61 -4.95 -32.72
CA ASN A 84 29.41 -5.31 -31.55
C ASN A 84 29.89 -4.11 -30.72
N GLU A 85 29.77 -2.89 -31.24
CA GLU A 85 30.18 -1.65 -30.55
C GLU A 85 28.98 -0.90 -29.96
N MET A 86 27.78 -1.48 -30.03
CA MET A 86 26.63 -0.90 -29.35
C MET A 86 26.86 -0.91 -27.83
N PRO A 87 26.54 0.20 -27.12
CA PRO A 87 26.63 0.21 -25.67
C PRO A 87 25.74 -0.90 -25.09
N PRO A 88 26.17 -1.53 -23.97
CA PRO A 88 25.31 -2.48 -23.30
C PRO A 88 24.00 -1.80 -22.87
N PRO A 89 22.90 -2.56 -22.73
CA PRO A 89 21.67 -2.05 -22.15
C PRO A 89 21.96 -1.34 -20.82
N PHE A 90 21.29 -0.21 -20.60
CA PHE A 90 21.46 0.54 -19.37
C PHE A 90 21.03 -0.32 -18.18
N CYS A 91 21.86 -0.35 -17.13
CA CYS A 91 21.51 -0.97 -15.87
C CYS A 91 21.84 -0.03 -14.72
N TYR A 92 20.94 0.05 -13.74
CA TYR A 92 21.26 0.73 -12.49
C TYR A 92 22.40 -0.01 -11.77
N PRO A 93 23.39 0.71 -11.22
CA PRO A 93 24.61 0.09 -10.72
C PRO A 93 24.46 -0.45 -9.29
N TYR A 94 23.28 -1.00 -8.96
CA TYR A 94 22.93 -1.43 -7.61
C TYR A 94 22.70 -2.94 -7.49
N GLY A 95 23.15 -3.71 -8.50
CA GLY A 95 23.04 -5.16 -8.51
C GLY A 95 21.61 -5.68 -8.64
N THR A 96 21.38 -6.91 -8.18
CA THR A 96 20.12 -7.64 -8.35
C THR A 96 19.42 -8.03 -7.06
N VAL A 97 20.02 -7.72 -5.91
CA VAL A 97 19.52 -8.11 -4.59
C VAL A 97 19.08 -6.86 -3.83
N HIS A 98 17.77 -6.73 -3.63
CA HIS A 98 17.14 -5.52 -3.08
C HIS A 98 16.53 -5.70 -1.70
N ASP A 99 16.73 -6.87 -1.09
CA ASP A 99 16.31 -7.11 0.30
C ASP A 99 17.06 -6.17 1.25
N TRP A 100 16.45 -5.83 2.38
CA TRP A 100 17.04 -4.88 3.30
C TRP A 100 18.38 -5.39 3.88
N ASP A 101 19.46 -4.70 3.54
CA ASP A 101 20.84 -5.00 3.97
C ASP A 101 21.67 -3.72 3.92
N LEU A 102 21.94 -3.13 5.10
CA LEU A 102 22.55 -1.80 5.16
C LEU A 102 24.01 -1.81 4.69
N GLU A 103 24.79 -2.83 5.03
CA GLU A 103 26.19 -2.95 4.59
C GLU A 103 26.28 -3.06 3.07
N ARG A 104 25.41 -3.89 2.46
CA ARG A 104 25.35 -4.00 1.00
C ARG A 104 24.95 -2.67 0.37
N PHE A 105 23.92 -2.01 0.90
CA PHE A 105 23.51 -0.71 0.37
C PHE A 105 24.60 0.34 0.50
N ASP A 106 25.31 0.39 1.62
CA ASP A 106 26.45 1.29 1.83
C ASP A 106 27.55 1.05 0.82
N SER A 107 27.96 -0.21 0.64
CA SER A 107 28.97 -0.58 -0.35
C SER A 107 28.57 -0.16 -1.76
N LEU A 108 27.32 -0.46 -2.14
CA LEU A 108 26.80 -0.11 -3.46
C LEU A 108 26.68 1.40 -3.68
N ILE A 109 26.24 2.17 -2.67
CA ILE A 109 26.10 3.63 -2.76
C ILE A 109 27.48 4.30 -2.82
N CYS A 110 28.41 3.90 -1.95
CA CYS A 110 29.77 4.44 -1.92
C CYS A 110 30.53 4.12 -3.22
N SER A 111 30.35 2.93 -3.79
CA SER A 111 30.99 2.55 -5.05
C SER A 111 30.39 3.24 -6.28
N ASN A 112 29.19 3.83 -6.14
CA ASN A 112 28.44 4.39 -7.25
C ASN A 112 27.96 5.82 -6.94
N GLN A 113 28.90 6.68 -6.53
CA GLN A 113 28.65 8.11 -6.39
C GLN A 113 28.46 8.78 -7.76
N GLY A 114 27.80 9.94 -7.76
CA GLY A 114 27.69 10.79 -8.95
C GLY A 114 26.41 11.61 -8.99
N TYR A 115 26.06 12.05 -10.20
CA TYR A 115 24.85 12.83 -10.45
C TYR A 115 23.58 12.00 -10.31
N GLN A 116 22.46 12.69 -10.10
CA GLN A 116 21.14 12.08 -10.12
C GLN A 116 20.81 11.49 -11.49
N PHE A 117 20.16 10.33 -11.48
CA PHE A 117 19.57 9.77 -12.69
C PHE A 117 18.35 10.58 -13.14
N TRP A 118 18.06 10.50 -14.43
CA TRP A 118 16.81 11.01 -14.95
C TRP A 118 15.66 10.09 -14.50
N PRO A 119 14.48 10.67 -14.18
CA PRO A 119 13.32 9.90 -13.82
C PRO A 119 12.88 9.02 -15.00
N SER A 120 12.44 7.79 -14.71
CA SER A 120 11.94 6.86 -15.72
C SER A 120 10.46 6.55 -15.53
N TRP A 121 9.76 6.39 -16.65
CA TRP A 121 8.34 6.03 -16.69
C TRP A 121 8.11 4.57 -17.12
N SER A 122 9.13 3.93 -17.67
CA SER A 122 9.18 2.52 -18.03
C SER A 122 10.51 1.90 -17.58
N PHE A 123 10.56 0.59 -17.43
CA PHE A 123 11.78 -0.11 -17.05
C PHE A 123 11.96 -1.35 -17.90
N ASP A 124 13.19 -1.55 -18.38
CA ASP A 124 13.57 -2.69 -19.22
C ASP A 124 13.32 -4.04 -18.55
N ASP A 125 13.49 -4.09 -17.22
CA ASP A 125 13.26 -5.29 -16.43
C ASP A 125 12.83 -5.02 -14.96
N GLN A 126 12.45 -6.11 -14.29
CA GLN A 126 12.09 -6.15 -12.87
C GLN A 126 13.17 -5.55 -11.98
N ASN A 127 14.43 -5.79 -12.32
CA ASN A 127 15.57 -5.39 -11.52
C ASN A 127 15.76 -3.88 -11.56
N ALA A 128 15.69 -3.27 -12.74
CA ALA A 128 15.82 -1.83 -12.93
C ALA A 128 14.74 -1.06 -12.17
N HIS A 129 13.48 -1.51 -12.26
CA HIS A 129 12.38 -0.93 -11.50
C HIS A 129 12.57 -1.08 -9.99
N THR A 130 12.94 -2.29 -9.54
CA THR A 130 13.14 -2.53 -8.09
C THR A 130 14.31 -1.72 -7.56
N ALA A 131 15.42 -1.64 -8.30
CA ALA A 131 16.57 -0.82 -7.97
C ALA A 131 16.19 0.65 -7.85
N ALA A 132 15.47 1.19 -8.84
CA ALA A 132 15.01 2.57 -8.84
C ALA A 132 14.13 2.86 -7.61
N LEU A 133 13.14 2.02 -7.31
CA LEU A 133 12.25 2.19 -6.16
C LEU A 133 12.98 2.08 -4.83
N VAL A 134 13.73 1.00 -4.62
CA VAL A 134 14.39 0.69 -3.35
C VAL A 134 15.46 1.72 -3.06
N HIS A 135 16.34 2.03 -4.03
CA HIS A 135 17.40 3.00 -3.80
C HIS A 135 16.90 4.43 -3.66
N SER A 136 15.73 4.76 -4.23
CA SER A 136 15.09 6.07 -3.99
C SER A 136 14.70 6.28 -2.53
N GLN A 137 14.29 5.21 -1.82
CA GLN A 137 13.93 5.24 -0.40
C GLN A 137 15.16 5.06 0.49
N VAL A 138 15.96 4.02 0.21
CA VAL A 138 17.15 3.69 1.00
C VAL A 138 18.08 4.89 1.09
N GLN A 139 18.39 5.55 -0.03
CA GLN A 139 19.28 6.72 0.00
C GLN A 139 18.68 7.91 0.77
N ASP A 140 17.34 8.01 0.87
CA ASP A 140 16.66 9.07 1.62
C ASP A 140 16.64 8.81 3.14
N ILE A 141 16.53 7.54 3.55
CA ILE A 141 16.47 7.14 4.97
C ILE A 141 17.79 6.63 5.54
N ARG A 142 18.82 6.44 4.70
CA ARG A 142 20.11 5.85 5.07
C ARG A 142 20.73 6.48 6.31
N TRP A 143 20.70 7.81 6.42
CA TRP A 143 21.23 8.54 7.58
C TRP A 143 20.54 8.12 8.89
N LEU A 144 19.23 7.82 8.84
CA LEU A 144 18.45 7.37 9.98
C LEU A 144 18.83 5.94 10.36
N CYS A 145 19.13 5.08 9.38
CA CYS A 145 19.60 3.71 9.59
C CYS A 145 21.00 3.67 10.21
N HIS A 146 21.92 4.51 9.72
CA HIS A 146 23.24 4.70 10.33
C HIS A 146 23.13 5.18 11.78
N ALA A 147 22.23 6.12 12.05
CA ALA A 147 21.94 6.53 13.41
C ALA A 147 21.38 5.38 14.25
N ALA A 148 20.50 4.54 13.68
CA ALA A 148 19.96 3.36 14.35
C ALA A 148 21.06 2.34 14.69
N GLU A 149 22.04 2.08 13.81
CA GLU A 149 23.18 1.21 14.10
C GLU A 149 24.07 1.77 15.21
N GLN A 150 24.37 3.07 15.17
CA GLN A 150 25.12 3.74 16.23
C GLN A 150 24.39 3.67 17.58
N ILE A 151 23.06 3.72 17.55
CA ILE A 151 22.18 3.53 18.71
C ILE A 151 22.21 2.07 19.19
N VAL A 152 22.14 1.08 18.30
CA VAL A 152 22.22 -0.36 18.64
C VAL A 152 23.55 -0.71 19.31
N GLN A 153 24.65 -0.05 18.90
CA GLN A 153 25.96 -0.21 19.56
C GLN A 153 25.97 0.31 21.00
N GLN A 154 25.01 1.15 21.40
CA GLN A 154 24.88 1.61 22.78
C GLN A 154 24.24 0.49 23.60
N ARG A 155 25.07 -0.16 24.43
CA ARG A 155 24.60 -1.20 25.34
C ARG A 155 24.05 -0.57 26.61
N PHE A 156 22.84 -0.97 26.96
CA PHE A 156 22.19 -0.57 28.19
C PHE A 156 21.88 -1.81 29.02
N LEU A 157 21.94 -1.66 30.34
CA LEU A 157 21.48 -2.71 31.25
C LEU A 157 19.96 -2.81 31.13
N ALA A 158 19.48 -4.01 30.81
CA ALA A 158 18.06 -4.33 30.72
C ALA A 158 17.66 -5.21 31.91
N CYS A 159 16.70 -4.75 32.71
CA CYS A 159 16.08 -5.55 33.76
C CYS A 159 14.86 -6.28 33.20
N PHE A 160 14.87 -7.61 33.23
CA PHE A 160 13.73 -8.42 32.81
C PHE A 160 12.80 -8.67 33.99
N VAL A 161 11.54 -8.30 33.82
CA VAL A 161 10.49 -8.58 34.79
C VAL A 161 9.47 -9.51 34.15
N THR A 162 9.32 -10.69 34.75
CA THR A 162 8.28 -11.66 34.43
C THR A 162 7.18 -11.55 35.46
N THR A 163 5.92 -11.58 35.03
CA THR A 163 4.80 -11.73 35.96
C THR A 163 4.88 -13.11 36.59
N LYS A 164 5.02 -13.21 37.92
CA LYS A 164 5.12 -14.49 38.64
C LYS A 164 3.91 -15.39 38.34
N ASP A 165 4.18 -16.69 38.24
CA ASP A 165 3.14 -17.73 38.21
C ASP A 165 2.27 -17.62 39.47
N GLY A 166 1.02 -17.20 39.30
CA GLY A 166 0.07 -17.11 40.40
C GLY A 166 -1.14 -16.18 40.19
N GLU A 167 -1.08 -15.21 39.28
CA GLU A 167 -2.15 -14.19 39.16
C GLU A 167 -2.84 -14.11 37.79
N ASN A 168 -2.65 -15.09 36.89
CA ASN A 168 -3.38 -15.11 35.62
C ASN A 168 -3.91 -16.51 35.30
N VAL A 169 -5.13 -16.79 35.75
CA VAL A 169 -5.95 -17.88 35.19
C VAL A 169 -6.51 -17.36 33.86
N GLY A 170 -5.76 -17.52 32.75
CA GLY A 170 -6.30 -17.26 31.41
C GLY A 170 -5.30 -17.14 30.27
N ASP A 171 -4.09 -16.62 30.52
CA ASP A 171 -3.14 -16.30 29.45
C ASP A 171 -1.98 -17.30 29.44
N LYS A 172 -1.94 -18.20 28.45
CA LYS A 172 -0.93 -19.29 28.38
C LYS A 172 0.47 -18.84 27.94
N THR A 173 0.79 -17.54 28.01
CA THR A 173 2.16 -17.04 27.77
C THR A 173 2.53 -15.95 28.77
N PRO A 174 3.59 -16.12 29.57
CA PRO A 174 4.07 -15.06 30.46
C PRO A 174 4.48 -13.84 29.62
N SER A 175 3.92 -12.67 29.95
CA SER A 175 4.36 -11.41 29.36
C SER A 175 5.67 -10.99 30.02
N SER A 176 6.76 -11.04 29.27
CA SER A 176 8.08 -10.55 29.69
C SER A 176 8.22 -9.07 29.36
N PHE A 177 8.58 -8.26 30.36
CA PHE A 177 8.92 -6.85 30.21
C PHE A 177 10.43 -6.64 30.36
N ALA A 178 11.00 -5.73 29.60
CA ALA A 178 12.37 -5.25 29.74
C ALA A 178 12.37 -3.77 30.12
N ILE A 179 13.10 -3.38 31.15
CA ILE A 179 13.30 -1.98 31.57
C ILE A 179 14.74 -1.59 31.28
N VAL A 180 14.95 -0.48 30.59
CA VAL A 180 16.23 -0.03 30.07
C VAL A 180 16.48 1.42 30.47
N SER A 181 17.54 1.70 31.22
CA SER A 181 17.90 3.07 31.63
C SER A 181 18.80 3.72 30.57
N LEU A 182 18.29 4.73 29.87
CA LEU A 182 19.03 5.54 28.90
C LEU A 182 19.80 6.67 29.61
N THR A 183 20.89 7.17 29.01
CA THR A 183 21.64 8.31 29.56
C THR A 183 21.18 9.63 28.93
N SER A 184 21.33 10.75 29.65
CA SER A 184 21.01 12.08 29.09
C SER A 184 21.93 12.45 27.92
N GLU A 185 23.17 11.97 27.93
CA GLU A 185 24.13 12.13 26.83
C GLU A 185 23.66 11.40 25.56
N PHE A 186 23.15 10.18 25.70
CA PHE A 186 22.55 9.42 24.60
C PHE A 186 21.38 10.18 23.97
N LEU A 187 20.44 10.67 24.79
CA LEU A 187 19.26 11.38 24.33
C LEU A 187 19.62 12.68 23.60
N ASN A 188 20.63 13.42 24.08
CA ASN A 188 21.09 14.64 23.42
C ASN A 188 21.82 14.35 22.10
N ARG A 189 22.66 13.31 22.07
CA ARG A 189 23.45 12.95 20.88
C ARG A 189 22.59 12.45 19.72
N TYR A 190 21.52 11.71 20.02
CA TYR A 190 20.66 11.10 19.01
C TYR A 190 19.26 11.73 18.93
N ASP A 191 19.03 12.93 19.47
CA ASP A 191 17.69 13.53 19.61
C ASP A 191 16.85 13.48 18.32
N THR A 192 17.42 13.94 17.21
CA THR A 192 16.74 13.94 15.90
C THR A 192 16.44 12.52 15.41
N PRO A 193 17.42 11.62 15.16
CA PRO A 193 17.13 10.28 14.69
C PRO A 193 16.29 9.45 15.68
N TRP A 194 16.51 9.61 16.98
CA TRP A 194 15.75 8.92 18.04
C TRP A 194 14.26 9.27 17.96
N ARG A 195 13.90 10.55 17.81
CA ARG A 195 12.50 10.98 17.64
C ARG A 195 11.84 10.39 16.40
N HIS A 196 12.60 10.20 15.32
CA HIS A 196 12.10 9.56 14.11
C HIS A 196 11.88 8.05 14.31
N LEU A 197 12.81 7.36 14.98
CA LEU A 197 12.78 5.90 15.17
C LEU A 197 11.70 5.43 16.16
N ILE A 198 11.39 6.20 17.21
CA ILE A 198 10.42 5.78 18.24
C ILE A 198 8.96 6.12 17.90
N ARG A 199 8.71 6.77 16.76
CA ARG A 199 7.40 7.35 16.42
C ARG A 199 6.25 6.33 16.43
N ASP A 200 6.55 5.09 16.05
CA ASP A 200 5.55 4.01 15.97
C ASP A 200 5.42 3.22 17.29
N GLY A 201 6.27 3.50 18.30
CA GLY A 201 6.18 2.90 19.62
C GLY A 201 6.63 1.44 19.73
N PHE A 202 7.39 0.92 18.75
CA PHE A 202 7.93 -0.43 18.74
C PHE A 202 9.43 -0.43 18.44
N LEU A 203 10.17 -1.37 19.03
CA LEU A 203 11.61 -1.57 18.86
C LEU A 203 11.92 -3.07 18.78
N LYS A 204 13.11 -3.42 18.29
CA LYS A 204 13.68 -4.77 18.49
C LYS A 204 14.71 -4.71 19.59
N LEU A 205 14.68 -5.68 20.48
CA LEU A 205 15.67 -5.84 21.54
C LEU A 205 16.62 -6.97 21.18
N GLU A 206 17.92 -6.66 21.15
CA GLU A 206 18.99 -7.65 21.08
C GLU A 206 19.52 -7.90 22.49
N LEU A 207 19.39 -9.14 22.96
CA LEU A 207 19.74 -9.51 24.33
C LEU A 207 21.11 -10.18 24.35
N TYR A 208 22.00 -9.71 25.20
CA TYR A 208 23.33 -10.27 25.44
C TYR A 208 23.38 -10.86 26.85
N ASN A 209 24.09 -11.98 27.03
CA ASN A 209 24.25 -12.58 28.35
C ASN A 209 25.32 -11.85 29.18
N ASN A 210 26.35 -11.33 28.53
CA ASN A 210 27.43 -10.56 29.15
C ASN A 210 27.75 -9.29 28.31
N PRO A 211 28.02 -8.14 28.94
CA PRO A 211 28.45 -6.92 28.24
C PRO A 211 29.73 -7.04 27.41
N GLU A 212 30.55 -8.08 27.58
CA GLU A 212 31.73 -8.33 26.73
C GLU A 212 31.43 -9.27 25.53
N ASP A 213 30.22 -9.82 25.43
CA ASP A 213 29.88 -10.76 24.37
C ASP A 213 29.88 -10.07 23.00
N GLY A 214 30.49 -10.75 22.02
CA GLY A 214 30.54 -10.29 20.63
C GLY A 214 29.27 -10.56 19.82
N ARG A 215 28.31 -11.37 20.33
CA ARG A 215 27.06 -11.74 19.64
C ARG A 215 25.89 -11.79 20.61
N HIS A 216 24.70 -11.37 20.17
CA HIS A 216 23.48 -11.45 20.97
C HIS A 216 22.98 -12.90 21.08
N THR A 217 22.34 -13.21 22.20
CA THR A 217 21.78 -14.54 22.52
C THR A 217 20.36 -14.69 21.96
N SER A 218 19.59 -13.61 21.85
CA SER A 218 18.23 -13.64 21.29
C SER A 218 17.76 -12.27 20.83
N VAL A 219 16.84 -12.24 19.85
CA VAL A 219 16.16 -11.04 19.36
C VAL A 219 14.68 -11.14 19.65
N CYS A 220 14.07 -10.06 20.13
CA CYS A 220 12.65 -10.04 20.42
C CYS A 220 11.98 -8.73 19.98
N ASP A 221 10.77 -8.84 19.41
CA ASP A 221 9.97 -7.66 19.05
C ASP A 221 9.41 -7.05 20.34
N ALA A 222 9.73 -5.80 20.61
CA ALA A 222 9.35 -5.09 21.82
C ALA A 222 8.40 -3.92 21.50
N LYS A 223 7.33 -3.77 22.28
CA LYS A 223 6.50 -2.56 22.29
C LYS A 223 6.94 -1.65 23.42
N ILE A 224 7.14 -0.36 23.17
CA ILE A 224 7.38 0.64 24.23
C ILE A 224 6.11 0.76 25.10
N VAL A 225 6.27 0.58 26.40
CA VAL A 225 5.22 0.63 27.42
C VAL A 225 5.53 1.79 28.36
N ASP A 226 4.71 2.83 28.37
CA ASP A 226 4.86 3.87 29.38
C ASP A 226 4.17 3.39 30.68
N ARG A 227 4.98 3.09 31.70
CA ARG A 227 4.63 2.64 33.06
C ARG A 227 3.68 1.42 33.16
N PRO A 228 4.17 0.20 33.43
CA PRO A 228 3.30 -0.95 33.69
C PRO A 228 2.62 -0.80 35.07
N THR A 229 1.33 -0.46 35.08
CA THR A 229 0.50 -0.34 36.30
C THR A 229 0.22 -1.66 37.01
N LYS A 230 0.57 -2.81 36.41
CA LYS A 230 0.30 -4.16 36.93
C LYS A 230 1.51 -4.89 37.54
N ILE A 231 2.62 -4.19 37.82
CA ILE A 231 3.82 -4.85 38.35
C ILE A 231 4.30 -4.12 39.59
N ASP A 232 3.98 -4.64 40.77
CA ASP A 232 4.50 -4.11 42.04
C ASP A 232 6.04 -4.16 42.11
N ALA A 233 6.69 -5.07 41.38
CA ALA A 233 8.15 -5.12 41.22
C ALA A 233 8.73 -3.94 40.38
N VAL A 234 7.91 -3.24 39.59
CA VAL A 234 8.31 -2.03 38.85
C VAL A 234 8.09 -0.76 39.70
N ARG A 235 7.25 -0.82 40.74
CA ARG A 235 7.08 0.30 41.70
C ARG A 235 8.30 0.50 42.61
N SER A 236 9.10 -0.55 42.86
CA SER A 236 10.32 -0.45 43.68
C SER A 236 11.55 0.06 42.92
N ALA A 237 11.52 0.08 41.59
CA ALA A 237 12.52 0.74 40.77
C ALA A 237 11.94 2.09 40.35
N HIS A 238 12.40 3.17 40.98
CA HIS A 238 11.95 4.52 40.66
C HIS A 238 12.26 4.86 39.20
N ALA A 239 11.28 4.65 38.30
CA ALA A 239 11.45 4.96 36.89
C ALA A 239 11.77 6.45 36.70
N THR A 240 13.06 6.74 36.52
CA THR A 240 13.57 8.09 36.31
C THR A 240 13.21 8.58 34.90
N LYS A 241 13.40 9.87 34.63
CA LYS A 241 13.08 10.53 33.33
C LYS A 241 13.72 9.84 32.11
N ASN A 242 14.68 8.94 32.31
CA ASN A 242 15.43 8.29 31.23
C ASN A 242 15.20 6.77 31.13
N GLU A 243 14.19 6.19 31.79
CA GLU A 243 13.92 4.74 31.71
C GLU A 243 12.88 4.38 30.64
N LEU A 244 13.18 3.35 29.85
CA LEU A 244 12.40 2.82 28.74
C LEU A 244 11.89 1.42 29.08
N VAL A 245 10.57 1.18 29.05
CA VAL A 245 9.97 -0.15 29.33
C VAL A 245 9.42 -0.77 28.05
N LEU A 246 9.59 -2.09 27.88
CA LEU A 246 9.45 -2.79 26.61
C LEU A 246 8.74 -4.16 26.77
N GLN A 247 7.71 -4.48 25.96
CA GLN A 247 6.93 -5.75 26.01
C GLN A 247 7.12 -6.65 24.76
N ILE A 248 7.43 -7.94 24.95
CA ILE A 248 7.92 -8.88 23.90
C ILE A 248 6.82 -9.65 23.09
N ARG A 249 6.97 -9.88 21.75
CA ARG A 249 6.01 -10.64 20.85
C ARG A 249 6.65 -11.55 19.75
N ARG A 250 5.88 -12.50 19.14
CA ARG A 250 6.26 -13.41 17.99
C ARG A 250 5.14 -13.61 16.90
N ARG A 251 5.45 -14.00 15.63
CA ARG A 251 4.51 -14.19 14.46
C ARG A 251 4.85 -15.30 13.43
N TYR A 252 3.88 -15.72 12.56
CA TYR A 252 3.96 -16.62 11.36
C TYR A 252 2.83 -16.38 10.30
N THR A 253 2.97 -16.84 9.02
CA THR A 253 1.98 -16.77 7.88
C THR A 253 2.13 -17.91 6.81
N ALA A 254 1.16 -18.08 5.85
CA ALA A 254 1.24 -19.00 4.67
C ALA A 254 0.33 -18.61 3.44
N ALA A 255 0.63 -19.15 2.21
CA ALA A 255 0.20 -18.68 0.86
C ALA A 255 -0.15 -19.79 -0.18
N ASN A 256 -0.84 -19.44 -1.30
CA ASN A 256 -0.74 -20.07 -2.67
C ASN A 256 -1.57 -19.36 -3.78
N GLU A 257 -2.68 -18.64 -3.49
CA GLU A 257 -3.39 -17.79 -4.49
C GLU A 257 -2.60 -16.52 -4.87
N LEU A 258 -1.57 -16.24 -4.08
CA LEU A 258 -0.73 -15.06 -4.12
C LEU A 258 0.13 -14.99 -5.40
N GLU A 259 0.66 -16.12 -5.85
CA GLU A 259 1.69 -16.18 -6.91
C GLU A 259 1.20 -15.69 -8.28
N PHE A 260 -0.05 -16.01 -8.63
CA PHE A 260 -0.66 -15.54 -9.87
C PHE A 260 -0.87 -14.02 -9.85
N ARG A 261 -1.41 -13.50 -8.75
CA ARG A 261 -1.67 -12.06 -8.58
C ARG A 261 -0.38 -11.24 -8.56
N MET A 262 0.68 -11.77 -7.93
CA MET A 262 2.02 -11.18 -7.93
C MET A 262 2.56 -10.98 -9.35
N SER A 263 2.28 -11.90 -10.26
CA SER A 263 2.81 -11.84 -11.62
C SER A 263 2.15 -10.76 -12.46
N LEU A 264 0.84 -10.55 -12.33
CA LEU A 264 0.13 -9.45 -12.99
C LEU A 264 0.54 -8.07 -12.46
N GLN A 265 0.76 -7.96 -11.14
CA GLN A 265 1.21 -6.70 -10.54
C GLN A 265 2.59 -6.28 -11.04
N ARG A 266 3.51 -7.24 -11.18
CA ARG A 266 4.84 -7.00 -11.74
C ARG A 266 4.78 -6.42 -13.15
N ALA A 267 4.00 -7.01 -14.06
CA ALA A 267 3.86 -6.48 -15.42
C ALA A 267 3.28 -5.05 -15.46
N LEU A 268 2.31 -4.76 -14.58
CA LEU A 268 1.75 -3.41 -14.47
C LEU A 268 2.80 -2.38 -14.08
N VAL A 269 3.55 -2.63 -12.99
CA VAL A 269 4.47 -1.63 -12.43
C VAL A 269 5.72 -1.42 -13.28
N LEU A 270 6.04 -2.36 -14.18
CA LEU A 270 7.15 -2.25 -15.11
C LEU A 270 6.85 -1.41 -16.36
N GLY A 271 5.57 -1.18 -16.66
CA GLY A 271 5.18 -0.48 -17.89
C GLY A 271 5.44 -1.26 -19.18
N SER A 272 5.93 -2.50 -19.09
CA SER A 272 6.27 -3.37 -20.22
C SER A 272 5.06 -4.06 -20.87
N GLY A 273 3.84 -3.76 -20.40
CA GLY A 273 2.58 -4.34 -20.88
C GLY A 273 2.30 -5.75 -20.34
N PHE A 274 1.11 -6.29 -20.61
CA PHE A 274 0.65 -7.57 -20.02
C PHE A 274 0.95 -8.80 -20.88
N TRP A 275 1.52 -8.60 -22.07
CA TRP A 275 1.63 -9.63 -23.10
C TRP A 275 2.40 -10.89 -22.63
N SER A 276 3.53 -10.71 -21.94
CA SER A 276 4.36 -11.81 -21.44
C SER A 276 3.69 -12.63 -20.32
N VAL A 277 3.01 -11.96 -19.39
CA VAL A 277 2.28 -12.60 -18.28
C VAL A 277 1.05 -13.35 -18.78
N LEU A 278 0.31 -12.77 -19.74
CA LEU A 278 -0.85 -13.40 -20.36
C LEU A 278 -0.46 -14.63 -21.19
N ARG A 279 0.72 -14.64 -21.82
CA ARG A 279 1.29 -15.83 -22.47
C ARG A 279 1.64 -16.94 -21.47
N ARG A 280 2.27 -16.57 -20.34
CA ARG A 280 2.77 -17.51 -19.31
C ARG A 280 1.66 -18.25 -18.57
N PHE A 281 0.49 -17.64 -18.38
CA PHE A 281 -0.65 -18.23 -17.67
C PHE A 281 -1.79 -18.69 -18.59
N LYS A 282 -1.52 -18.89 -19.88
CA LYS A 282 -2.50 -19.38 -20.85
C LYS A 282 -3.02 -20.76 -20.41
N ALA A 283 -4.34 -20.87 -20.34
CA ALA A 283 -5.15 -21.98 -19.85
C ALA A 283 -4.46 -23.36 -19.83
N ALA A 284 -4.15 -23.85 -18.62
CA ALA A 284 -4.27 -25.28 -18.39
C ALA A 284 -5.73 -25.64 -18.68
N PRO A 285 -6.02 -26.58 -19.59
CA PRO A 285 -7.39 -26.97 -19.88
C PRO A 285 -8.06 -27.41 -18.57
N ALA A 286 -9.33 -27.07 -18.40
CA ALA A 286 -10.12 -27.31 -17.19
C ALA A 286 -10.24 -28.81 -16.80
N SER A 287 -9.64 -29.73 -17.57
CA SER A 287 -9.55 -31.16 -17.31
C SER A 287 -8.45 -31.57 -16.31
N SER A 288 -7.48 -30.71 -15.97
CA SER A 288 -6.40 -31.09 -15.03
C SER A 288 -6.75 -30.93 -13.53
N ARG A 289 -7.98 -30.50 -13.19
CA ARG A 289 -8.46 -30.46 -11.79
C ARG A 289 -9.00 -31.81 -11.27
N LYS A 290 -8.94 -32.87 -12.07
CA LYS A 290 -9.21 -34.26 -11.67
C LYS A 290 -8.19 -35.21 -12.29
N ALA A 291 -6.93 -35.08 -11.93
CA ALA A 291 -5.91 -36.09 -12.25
C ALA A 291 -4.84 -36.09 -11.15
N SER A 292 -5.27 -36.41 -9.93
CA SER A 292 -4.40 -36.96 -8.89
C SER A 292 -4.97 -38.30 -8.44
N GLU A 293 -5.23 -39.19 -9.41
CA GLU A 293 -5.55 -40.60 -9.22
C GLU A 293 -5.49 -41.27 -10.60
N GLY A 294 -4.61 -42.25 -10.77
CA GLY A 294 -4.65 -43.18 -11.91
C GLY A 294 -3.67 -42.91 -13.04
N LEU A 295 -2.62 -43.73 -13.06
CA LEU A 295 -1.74 -44.02 -14.20
C LEU A 295 -2.54 -44.72 -15.31
N GLU A 296 -2.39 -44.30 -16.57
CA GLU A 296 -2.07 -45.13 -17.76
C GLU A 296 -2.43 -44.45 -19.09
N ALA A 297 -1.66 -44.83 -20.11
CA ALA A 297 -1.48 -44.19 -21.40
C ALA A 297 -2.70 -44.29 -22.35
N SER A 298 -2.89 -43.30 -23.23
CA SER A 298 -3.20 -43.58 -24.64
C SER A 298 -2.89 -42.39 -25.55
N THR A 299 -2.17 -42.70 -26.62
CA THR A 299 -1.88 -41.88 -27.79
C THR A 299 -3.13 -41.69 -28.66
N ALA A 300 -3.46 -40.45 -29.04
CA ALA A 300 -4.42 -40.19 -30.13
C ALA A 300 -4.12 -38.88 -30.88
N LYS A 301 -3.61 -39.06 -32.10
CA LYS A 301 -3.70 -38.26 -33.34
C LYS A 301 -4.07 -36.77 -33.24
N LEU A 302 -3.11 -35.95 -33.67
CA LEU A 302 -3.28 -34.60 -34.20
C LEU A 302 -4.25 -34.59 -35.40
N SER A 303 -5.40 -33.94 -35.27
CA SER A 303 -6.16 -33.38 -36.38
C SER A 303 -5.93 -31.87 -36.43
N LEU A 304 -5.17 -31.44 -37.44
CA LEU A 304 -5.08 -30.05 -37.89
C LEU A 304 -6.31 -29.77 -38.75
N ASP A 305 -7.34 -29.15 -38.18
CA ASP A 305 -8.17 -28.15 -38.86
C ASP A 305 -9.23 -27.59 -37.92
N GLU A 306 -9.04 -26.34 -37.51
CA GLU A 306 -10.08 -25.32 -37.36
C GLU A 306 -9.36 -24.03 -36.98
N SER A 307 -9.33 -23.07 -37.90
CA SER A 307 -8.84 -21.72 -37.67
C SER A 307 -9.76 -21.01 -36.67
N VAL A 308 -9.53 -21.24 -35.39
CA VAL A 308 -10.14 -20.46 -34.32
C VAL A 308 -9.58 -19.04 -34.42
N PRO A 309 -10.40 -17.99 -34.57
CA PRO A 309 -9.91 -16.62 -34.59
C PRO A 309 -9.10 -16.37 -33.32
N VAL A 310 -7.83 -15.98 -33.49
CA VAL A 310 -6.96 -15.61 -32.37
C VAL A 310 -7.57 -14.40 -31.68
N THR A 311 -8.36 -14.64 -30.63
CA THR A 311 -8.86 -13.59 -29.77
C THR A 311 -7.71 -13.24 -28.84
N LEU A 312 -7.18 -12.02 -28.94
CA LEU A 312 -6.15 -11.52 -28.02
C LEU A 312 -6.68 -11.64 -26.58
N PRO A 313 -5.92 -12.22 -25.63
CA PRO A 313 -6.33 -12.26 -24.24
C PRO A 313 -6.48 -10.82 -23.74
N CYS A 314 -7.70 -10.41 -23.41
CA CYS A 314 -7.96 -9.09 -22.86
C CYS A 314 -7.54 -9.06 -21.38
N VAL A 315 -6.99 -7.95 -20.95
CA VAL A 315 -6.72 -7.66 -19.55
C VAL A 315 -8.05 -7.76 -18.77
N PRO A 316 -8.11 -8.42 -17.60
CA PRO A 316 -9.36 -8.57 -16.85
C PRO A 316 -10.06 -7.22 -16.64
N GLU A 317 -11.26 -7.06 -17.18
CA GLU A 317 -12.08 -5.87 -16.93
C GLU A 317 -12.89 -6.06 -15.63
N VAL A 318 -12.89 -5.04 -14.79
CA VAL A 318 -13.73 -4.98 -13.59
C VAL A 318 -14.73 -3.85 -13.77
N ASN A 319 -16.01 -4.18 -13.66
CA ASN A 319 -17.08 -3.20 -13.58
C ASN A 319 -17.16 -2.68 -12.14
N LEU A 320 -16.63 -1.47 -11.91
CA LEU A 320 -16.67 -0.80 -10.61
C LEU A 320 -18.06 -0.20 -10.31
N LEU A 321 -19.04 -0.34 -11.20
CA LEU A 321 -20.43 0.05 -11.04
C LEU A 321 -21.39 -1.15 -11.15
N ASP A 322 -20.95 -2.36 -10.77
CA ASP A 322 -21.80 -3.56 -10.76
C ASP A 322 -22.84 -3.53 -9.63
N ILE A 323 -23.65 -2.47 -9.59
CA ILE A 323 -24.77 -2.27 -8.67
C ILE A 323 -26.00 -2.85 -9.34
N ARG A 324 -26.47 -3.99 -8.82
CA ARG A 324 -27.64 -4.70 -9.35
C ARG A 324 -28.95 -3.93 -9.19
N ASP A 325 -29.03 -3.01 -8.23
CA ASP A 325 -30.22 -2.19 -7.97
C ASP A 325 -30.13 -0.84 -8.69
N PRO A 326 -30.96 -0.58 -9.72
CA PRO A 326 -30.94 0.67 -10.48
C PRO A 326 -31.20 1.91 -9.60
N ALA A 327 -32.05 1.80 -8.58
CA ALA A 327 -32.35 2.93 -7.70
C ALA A 327 -31.14 3.29 -6.80
N MET A 328 -30.30 2.30 -6.47
CA MET A 328 -29.05 2.53 -5.75
C MET A 328 -28.02 3.20 -6.65
N LEU A 329 -27.90 2.73 -7.89
CA LEU A 329 -27.03 3.36 -8.88
C LEU A 329 -27.43 4.82 -9.15
N ASP A 330 -28.72 5.13 -9.26
CA ASP A 330 -29.19 6.50 -9.43
C ASP A 330 -28.94 7.38 -8.20
N ALA A 331 -29.06 6.82 -7.00
CA ALA A 331 -28.72 7.52 -5.76
C ALA A 331 -27.21 7.83 -5.67
N LEU A 332 -26.33 6.95 -6.15
CA LEU A 332 -24.89 7.19 -6.28
C LEU A 332 -24.61 8.26 -7.33
N MET A 333 -25.21 8.15 -8.51
CA MET A 333 -24.99 9.09 -9.62
C MET A 333 -25.45 10.50 -9.30
N ALA A 334 -26.32 10.68 -8.31
CA ALA A 334 -26.69 12.00 -7.79
C ALA A 334 -25.54 12.75 -7.11
N GLU A 335 -24.47 12.06 -6.66
CA GLU A 335 -23.22 12.70 -6.18
C GLU A 335 -22.36 13.25 -7.31
N VAL A 336 -22.59 12.78 -8.53
CA VAL A 336 -21.89 13.21 -9.73
C VAL A 336 -22.68 14.34 -10.39
N LEU A 337 -21.97 15.37 -10.83
CA LEU A 337 -22.55 16.48 -11.58
C LEU A 337 -23.36 15.94 -12.78
N PRO A 338 -24.58 16.45 -13.05
CA PRO A 338 -25.44 15.92 -14.09
C PRO A 338 -24.76 15.76 -15.46
N THR A 339 -23.95 16.75 -15.84
CA THR A 339 -23.19 16.79 -17.09
C THR A 339 -22.16 15.65 -17.21
N ASP A 340 -21.65 15.17 -16.07
CA ASP A 340 -20.56 14.21 -16.01
C ASP A 340 -21.01 12.76 -15.80
N ARG A 341 -22.28 12.54 -15.40
CA ARG A 341 -22.84 11.18 -15.17
C ARG A 341 -22.64 10.21 -16.33
N PRO A 342 -22.81 10.59 -17.62
CA PRO A 342 -22.58 9.67 -18.73
C PRO A 342 -21.10 9.25 -18.84
N ARG A 343 -20.18 10.22 -18.72
CA ARG A 343 -18.73 9.99 -18.75
C ARG A 343 -18.27 9.12 -17.56
N PHE A 344 -18.80 9.41 -16.38
CA PHE A 344 -18.55 8.65 -15.16
C PHE A 344 -18.98 7.19 -15.29
N ARG A 345 -20.22 6.94 -15.77
CA ARG A 345 -20.72 5.58 -16.02
C ARG A 345 -19.85 4.84 -17.01
N GLN A 346 -19.52 5.46 -18.14
CA GLN A 346 -18.69 4.86 -19.17
C GLN A 346 -17.32 4.47 -18.60
N TYR A 347 -16.68 5.37 -17.87
CA TYR A 347 -15.37 5.13 -17.27
C TYR A 347 -15.43 3.97 -16.26
N PHE A 348 -16.25 4.03 -15.21
CA PHE A 348 -16.24 3.00 -14.15
C PHE A 348 -16.87 1.65 -14.54
N SER A 349 -17.64 1.59 -15.63
CA SER A 349 -18.24 0.34 -16.12
C SER A 349 -17.24 -0.68 -16.66
N LYS A 350 -16.07 -0.22 -17.11
CA LYS A 350 -15.01 -1.05 -17.71
C LYS A 350 -13.64 -0.54 -17.30
N ARG A 351 -13.09 -1.05 -16.19
CA ARG A 351 -11.71 -0.75 -15.76
C ARG A 351 -10.81 -1.96 -15.98
N ALA A 352 -9.80 -1.81 -16.83
CA ALA A 352 -8.73 -2.79 -16.93
C ALA A 352 -8.07 -2.97 -15.55
N LEU A 353 -7.99 -4.21 -15.08
CA LEU A 353 -7.41 -4.62 -13.79
C LEU A 353 -8.15 -4.07 -12.56
N GLY A 354 -9.33 -3.46 -12.73
CA GLY A 354 -10.03 -2.76 -11.66
C GLY A 354 -9.29 -1.52 -11.12
N ILE A 355 -8.36 -0.96 -11.89
CA ILE A 355 -7.68 0.29 -11.54
C ILE A 355 -8.53 1.45 -12.03
N GLY A 356 -8.95 2.32 -11.11
CA GLY A 356 -9.68 3.54 -11.43
C GLY A 356 -8.91 4.77 -10.93
N LEU A 357 -8.54 5.69 -11.80
CA LEU A 357 -7.98 6.98 -11.38
C LEU A 357 -9.14 7.97 -11.23
N MET A 358 -9.66 8.19 -10.02
CA MET A 358 -10.71 9.15 -9.62
C MET A 358 -11.11 8.99 -8.13
N THR A 359 -11.96 9.85 -7.59
CA THR A 359 -12.67 9.70 -6.31
C THR A 359 -14.03 8.96 -6.42
N ALA A 360 -14.12 7.70 -5.96
CA ALA A 360 -15.27 7.07 -5.24
C ALA A 360 -15.34 5.52 -5.42
N VAL A 361 -15.52 4.77 -4.33
CA VAL A 361 -15.77 3.31 -4.34
C VAL A 361 -17.05 3.00 -3.55
N GLU A 362 -18.05 2.38 -4.18
CA GLU A 362 -19.25 1.90 -3.46
C GLU A 362 -19.49 0.38 -3.60
N THR A 363 -18.86 -0.29 -4.57
CA THR A 363 -19.36 -1.57 -5.12
C THR A 363 -18.53 -2.81 -4.81
N LEU A 364 -17.32 -2.65 -4.29
CA LEU A 364 -16.33 -3.73 -4.25
C LEU A 364 -16.38 -4.59 -2.96
N GLY A 365 -17.25 -4.30 -1.99
CA GLY A 365 -17.24 -4.95 -0.68
C GLY A 365 -16.34 -4.22 0.32
N PRO A 366 -15.71 -4.89 1.32
CA PRO A 366 -14.87 -4.21 2.28
C PRO A 366 -13.65 -3.54 1.65
N ILE A 367 -13.42 -2.25 1.93
CA ILE A 367 -12.34 -1.45 1.32
C ILE A 367 -11.31 -1.02 2.37
N PHE A 368 -10.04 -1.12 2.00
CA PHE A 368 -8.98 -0.44 2.74
C PHE A 368 -8.71 0.92 2.08
N ALA A 369 -9.01 1.99 2.80
CA ALA A 369 -8.77 3.37 2.38
C ALA A 369 -7.43 3.85 2.96
N SER A 370 -6.59 4.50 2.16
CA SER A 370 -5.31 5.05 2.62
C SER A 370 -5.09 6.46 2.09
N ALA A 371 -4.26 7.20 2.82
CA ALA A 371 -3.76 8.52 2.43
C ALA A 371 -2.38 8.74 3.10
N PRO A 372 -1.51 9.60 2.54
CA PRO A 372 -0.10 9.69 2.96
C PRO A 372 0.06 10.23 4.39
N THR A 373 -0.91 10.98 4.91
CA THR A 373 -0.85 11.55 6.25
C THR A 373 -2.12 11.26 7.05
N ASN A 374 -1.99 11.29 8.38
CA ASN A 374 -3.12 11.15 9.29
C ASN A 374 -4.22 12.22 9.09
N VAL A 375 -3.82 13.44 8.71
CA VAL A 375 -4.75 14.52 8.39
C VAL A 375 -5.53 14.18 7.13
N ALA A 376 -4.84 13.70 6.08
CA ALA A 376 -5.48 13.26 4.85
C ALA A 376 -6.43 12.07 5.10
N VAL A 377 -6.03 11.08 5.90
CA VAL A 377 -6.89 9.94 6.30
C VAL A 377 -8.17 10.42 6.99
N ASN A 378 -8.09 11.42 7.86
CA ASN A 378 -9.24 11.97 8.54
C ASN A 378 -10.21 12.68 7.60
N THR A 379 -9.70 13.51 6.70
CA THR A 379 -10.48 14.19 5.68
C THR A 379 -11.13 13.17 4.76
N PHE A 380 -10.37 12.18 4.30
CA PHE A 380 -10.84 11.14 3.40
C PHE A 380 -11.97 10.31 4.01
N ALA A 381 -11.78 9.82 5.24
CA ALA A 381 -12.81 9.05 5.94
C ALA A 381 -14.07 9.86 6.22
N THR A 382 -13.94 11.16 6.52
CA THR A 382 -15.09 12.07 6.70
C THR A 382 -15.87 12.20 5.40
N ARG A 383 -15.18 12.42 4.28
CA ARG A 383 -15.78 12.52 2.94
C ARG A 383 -16.46 11.21 2.55
N LEU A 384 -15.80 10.06 2.73
CA LEU A 384 -16.36 8.73 2.45
C LEU A 384 -17.65 8.49 3.24
N TYR A 385 -17.67 8.80 4.54
CA TYR A 385 -18.87 8.66 5.36
C TYR A 385 -19.99 9.60 4.92
N ALA A 386 -19.68 10.86 4.62
CA ALA A 386 -20.67 11.85 4.19
C ALA A 386 -21.33 11.45 2.85
N VAL A 387 -20.52 11.10 1.85
CA VAL A 387 -20.99 10.69 0.52
C VAL A 387 -21.83 9.41 0.63
N SER A 388 -21.31 8.36 1.27
CA SER A 388 -22.05 7.10 1.43
C SER A 388 -23.35 7.28 2.23
N SER A 389 -23.36 8.16 3.23
CA SER A 389 -24.58 8.50 3.98
C SER A 389 -25.60 9.22 3.08
N GLY A 390 -25.15 10.17 2.26
CA GLY A 390 -26.00 10.89 1.30
C GLY A 390 -26.66 9.95 0.29
N VAL A 391 -25.90 8.99 -0.26
CA VAL A 391 -26.41 7.95 -1.17
C VAL A 391 -27.48 7.10 -0.47
N VAL A 392 -27.17 6.59 0.73
CA VAL A 392 -28.10 5.77 1.51
C VAL A 392 -29.36 6.54 1.88
N ASP A 393 -29.26 7.81 2.26
CA ASP A 393 -30.39 8.65 2.63
C ASP A 393 -31.32 8.89 1.43
N ARG A 394 -30.75 9.15 0.24
CA ARG A 394 -31.52 9.27 -1.01
C ARG A 394 -32.18 7.94 -1.39
N TYR A 395 -31.44 6.85 -1.35
CA TYR A 395 -31.96 5.51 -1.67
C TYR A 395 -33.09 5.09 -0.73
N ASN A 396 -32.98 5.44 0.55
CA ASN A 396 -33.97 5.10 1.58
C ASN A 396 -35.18 6.05 1.62
N LYS A 397 -35.17 7.14 0.85
CA LYS A 397 -36.26 8.12 0.82
C LYS A 397 -37.56 7.43 0.39
N GLY A 398 -38.59 7.55 1.23
CA GLY A 398 -39.92 6.94 0.97
C GLY A 398 -39.99 5.41 1.18
N LYS A 399 -38.90 4.75 1.59
CA LYS A 399 -38.91 3.30 1.86
C LYS A 399 -39.35 2.99 3.29
N ARG A 400 -40.14 1.93 3.44
CA ARG A 400 -40.50 1.36 4.75
C ARG A 400 -39.25 0.79 5.42
N GLU A 401 -39.19 0.85 6.75
CA GLU A 401 -38.02 0.47 7.55
C GLU A 401 -37.41 -0.90 7.19
N LYS A 402 -38.26 -1.90 6.98
CA LYS A 402 -37.84 -3.26 6.56
C LYS A 402 -37.12 -3.34 5.21
N ASN A 403 -37.29 -2.33 4.35
CA ASN A 403 -36.70 -2.26 3.01
C ASN A 403 -35.58 -1.21 2.95
N ARG A 404 -35.16 -0.63 4.08
CA ARG A 404 -34.08 0.36 4.13
C ARG A 404 -32.73 -0.34 4.22
N ILE A 405 -31.75 0.16 3.48
CA ILE A 405 -30.36 -0.27 3.63
C ILE A 405 -29.68 0.53 4.75
N ARG A 406 -28.63 -0.04 5.33
CA ARG A 406 -27.86 0.60 6.39
C ARG A 406 -26.70 1.42 5.80
N ARG A 407 -26.32 2.49 6.50
CA ARG A 407 -25.11 3.26 6.20
C ARG A 407 -23.87 2.40 6.38
N LYS A 408 -22.84 2.68 5.60
CA LYS A 408 -21.55 2.00 5.67
C LYS A 408 -20.83 2.35 6.95
N LEU A 409 -20.23 1.34 7.59
CA LEU A 409 -19.37 1.53 8.74
C LEU A 409 -17.95 1.88 8.28
N VAL A 410 -17.61 3.16 8.39
CA VAL A 410 -16.28 3.72 8.10
C VAL A 410 -15.50 3.86 9.40
N ILE A 411 -14.40 3.13 9.53
CA ILE A 411 -13.50 3.19 10.69
C ILE A 411 -12.23 3.95 10.29
N ARG A 412 -11.83 4.92 11.12
CA ARG A 412 -10.56 5.65 10.98
C ARG A 412 -9.51 5.03 11.87
N GLY A 413 -8.29 4.94 11.36
CA GLY A 413 -7.10 4.59 12.12
C GLY A 413 -6.46 5.75 12.88
N HIS A 414 -7.17 6.84 13.20
CA HIS A 414 -6.62 8.01 13.93
C HIS A 414 -7.70 8.66 14.81
N ASN A 415 -7.50 9.26 16.00
CA ASN A 415 -6.35 9.62 16.84
C ASN A 415 -6.60 9.07 18.26
N GLU A 416 -5.50 8.88 18.98
CA GLU A 416 -5.29 7.81 19.92
C GLU A 416 -5.81 8.07 21.34
N GLU A 417 -5.86 9.30 21.84
CA GLU A 417 -6.04 9.49 23.30
C GLU A 417 -7.44 9.14 23.81
N GLU A 418 -8.54 9.61 23.19
CA GLU A 418 -9.91 9.27 23.62
C GLU A 418 -10.28 7.83 23.27
N HIS A 419 -9.87 7.35 22.08
CA HIS A 419 -10.18 6.00 21.62
C HIS A 419 -9.34 4.94 22.33
N GLU A 420 -8.04 5.18 22.54
CA GLU A 420 -7.20 4.32 23.37
C GLU A 420 -7.58 4.45 24.84
N ALA A 421 -7.97 5.63 25.36
CA ALA A 421 -8.50 5.71 26.72
C ALA A 421 -9.77 4.86 26.84
N PHE A 422 -10.71 5.00 25.90
CA PHE A 422 -11.90 4.19 25.87
C PHE A 422 -11.58 2.70 25.75
N GLN A 423 -10.72 2.28 24.80
CA GLN A 423 -10.29 0.89 24.64
C GLN A 423 -9.52 0.37 25.85
N ARG A 424 -8.63 1.16 26.45
CA ARG A 424 -7.89 0.83 27.68
C ARG A 424 -8.85 0.69 28.86
N LEU A 425 -9.90 1.51 28.95
CA LEU A 425 -10.90 1.41 30.03
C LEU A 425 -11.91 0.28 29.79
N LEU A 426 -12.14 -0.13 28.54
CA LEU A 426 -12.82 -1.39 28.22
C LEU A 426 -11.97 -2.62 28.56
N GLN A 427 -10.65 -2.52 28.37
CA GLN A 427 -9.70 -3.59 28.66
C GLN A 427 -9.34 -3.67 30.15
N HIS A 428 -9.24 -2.52 30.81
CA HIS A 428 -8.79 -2.30 32.18
C HIS A 428 -9.61 -1.16 32.84
N PRO A 429 -10.79 -1.48 33.39
CA PRO A 429 -11.67 -0.47 33.96
C PRO A 429 -11.05 0.34 35.11
N ASP A 430 -10.11 -0.24 35.85
CA ASP A 430 -9.50 0.40 37.03
C ASP A 430 -8.49 1.53 36.71
N GLY A 431 -8.23 1.81 35.43
CA GLY A 431 -7.18 2.75 34.96
C GLY A 431 -7.61 4.19 34.69
N ALA A 432 -8.77 4.64 35.22
CA ALA A 432 -9.43 5.90 34.86
C ALA A 432 -8.58 7.17 35.00
N GLY A 433 -7.65 7.22 35.96
CA GLY A 433 -6.84 8.40 36.27
C GLY A 433 -5.70 8.70 35.27
N ASP A 434 -5.24 7.70 34.51
CA ASP A 434 -4.01 7.80 33.68
C ASP A 434 -4.26 7.55 32.19
N ALA A 435 -5.53 7.50 31.78
CA ALA A 435 -5.93 7.13 30.42
C ALA A 435 -5.45 8.14 29.34
N GLY A 436 -5.10 9.36 29.74
CA GLY A 436 -4.77 10.48 28.83
C GLY A 436 -3.33 10.98 28.79
N SER A 437 -2.50 10.59 29.75
CA SER A 437 -1.18 11.22 29.94
C SER A 437 -0.10 10.49 29.13
N ARG A 438 0.64 11.23 28.29
CA ARG A 438 1.85 10.75 27.57
C ARG A 438 3.04 11.58 28.04
N LEU A 439 4.11 10.95 28.54
CA LEU A 439 5.29 11.64 29.08
C LEU A 439 6.20 12.28 28.00
N TRP A 440 6.08 11.84 26.75
CA TRP A 440 6.97 12.23 25.64
C TRP A 440 6.33 13.13 24.58
N LYS A 441 5.10 13.58 24.85
CA LYS A 441 4.33 14.54 24.06
C LYS A 441 4.04 15.71 25.02
N LYS A 442 4.04 16.97 24.55
CA LYS A 442 3.51 18.05 25.41
C LYS A 442 2.11 17.63 25.89
N PRO A 443 1.79 17.71 27.20
CA PRO A 443 0.51 17.24 27.69
C PRO A 443 -0.59 17.97 26.92
N GLY A 444 -1.38 17.19 26.16
CA GLY A 444 -2.67 17.68 25.71
C GLY A 444 -3.51 17.94 26.95
N ALA A 445 -4.37 18.95 26.91
CA ALA A 445 -5.30 19.28 27.98
C ALA A 445 -6.43 18.23 28.16
N TRP A 446 -6.21 16.98 27.73
CA TRP A 446 -7.22 15.94 27.72
C TRP A 446 -7.34 15.29 29.10
N SER A 447 -8.57 15.26 29.63
CA SER A 447 -8.93 14.59 30.87
C SER A 447 -10.16 13.71 30.63
N LEU A 448 -10.22 12.57 31.31
CA LEU A 448 -11.34 11.65 31.20
C LEU A 448 -12.62 12.27 31.78
N HIS A 449 -12.52 13.03 32.87
CA HIS A 449 -13.71 13.56 33.55
C HIS A 449 -14.55 14.44 32.60
N LEU A 450 -15.82 14.08 32.42
CA LEU A 450 -16.78 14.73 31.52
C LEU A 450 -16.44 14.64 30.02
N SER A 451 -15.47 13.79 29.63
CA SER A 451 -15.13 13.52 28.24
C SER A 451 -16.22 12.71 27.53
N LYS A 452 -16.07 12.52 26.21
CA LYS A 452 -17.00 11.70 25.43
C LYS A 452 -16.93 10.22 25.82
N ALA A 453 -15.73 9.70 26.07
CA ALA A 453 -15.50 8.35 26.57
C ALA A 453 -16.10 8.18 27.96
N TYR A 454 -15.96 9.16 28.86
CA TYR A 454 -16.56 9.09 30.19
C TYR A 454 -18.07 8.91 30.14
N TRP A 455 -18.76 9.79 29.40
CA TRP A 455 -20.22 9.68 29.28
C TRP A 455 -20.67 8.44 28.52
N LEU A 456 -19.90 8.00 27.52
CA LEU A 456 -20.18 6.77 26.79
C LEU A 456 -20.00 5.51 27.67
N LEU A 457 -18.94 5.46 28.48
CA LEU A 457 -18.69 4.39 29.44
C LEU A 457 -19.78 4.34 30.51
N ALA A 458 -20.26 5.49 30.99
CA ALA A 458 -21.38 5.58 31.92
C ALA A 458 -22.67 5.03 31.29
N CYS A 459 -22.95 5.40 30.03
CA CYS A 459 -24.09 4.84 29.29
C CYS A 459 -23.96 3.32 29.06
N LEU A 460 -22.74 2.82 28.83
CA LEU A 460 -22.46 1.39 28.63
C LEU A 460 -22.37 0.58 29.94
N ARG A 461 -22.54 1.23 31.11
CA ARG A 461 -22.45 0.63 32.44
C ARG A 461 -21.05 0.10 32.78
N SER A 462 -20.02 0.79 32.30
CA SER A 462 -18.64 0.40 32.59
C SER A 462 -18.25 0.76 34.02
N PRO A 463 -17.59 -0.15 34.76
CA PRO A 463 -17.12 0.15 36.12
C PRO A 463 -15.96 1.17 36.15
N ALA A 464 -15.43 1.56 34.98
CA ALA A 464 -14.37 2.55 34.85
C ALA A 464 -14.78 3.98 35.22
N VAL A 465 -16.09 4.25 35.30
CA VAL A 465 -16.65 5.56 35.59
C VAL A 465 -17.89 5.40 36.47
N SER A 466 -18.36 6.49 37.07
CA SER A 466 -19.61 6.50 37.82
C SER A 466 -20.81 6.19 36.91
N ASP A 467 -21.77 5.41 37.42
CA ASP A 467 -23.03 5.20 36.70
C ASP A 467 -23.82 6.52 36.60
N LEU A 468 -24.69 6.62 35.59
CA LEU A 468 -25.56 7.76 35.39
C LEU A 468 -26.50 7.95 36.59
N HIS A 469 -26.47 9.14 37.17
CA HIS A 469 -27.38 9.55 38.21
C HIS A 469 -28.80 9.77 37.63
N PRO A 470 -29.89 9.49 38.38
CA PRO A 470 -31.26 9.70 37.90
C PRO A 470 -31.56 11.13 37.42
N ASN A 471 -30.85 12.11 37.98
CA ASN A 471 -30.98 13.53 37.62
C ASN A 471 -30.00 14.00 36.53
N ASP A 472 -29.15 13.12 36.00
CA ASP A 472 -28.32 13.45 34.84
C ASP A 472 -29.19 13.74 33.62
N SER A 473 -28.63 14.47 32.64
CA SER A 473 -29.37 14.94 31.47
C SER A 473 -30.22 13.84 30.81
N PHE A 474 -31.49 14.17 30.51
CA PHE A 474 -32.40 13.30 29.76
C PHE A 474 -31.80 12.78 28.44
N ALA A 475 -30.85 13.52 27.84
CA ALA A 475 -30.13 13.09 26.65
C ALA A 475 -29.23 11.87 26.89
N LEU A 476 -28.59 11.77 28.07
CA LEU A 476 -27.75 10.62 28.45
C LEU A 476 -28.61 9.39 28.75
N HIS A 477 -29.74 9.58 29.45
CA HIS A 477 -30.72 8.52 29.69
C HIS A 477 -31.40 8.04 28.40
N ARG A 478 -31.60 8.94 27.42
CA ARG A 478 -32.05 8.57 26.08
C ARG A 478 -30.96 7.79 25.33
N LEU A 479 -29.71 8.25 25.35
CA LEU A 479 -28.59 7.56 24.73
C LEU A 479 -28.40 6.14 25.30
N ARG A 480 -28.51 5.96 26.61
CA ARG A 480 -28.46 4.64 27.27
C ARG A 480 -29.57 3.72 26.76
N ARG A 481 -30.82 4.22 26.65
CA ARG A 481 -31.95 3.46 26.09
C ARG A 481 -31.75 3.10 24.62
N ASP A 482 -31.20 4.02 23.82
CA ASP A 482 -30.92 3.78 22.40
C ASP A 482 -29.83 2.71 22.22
N LEU A 483 -28.77 2.77 23.02
CA LEU A 483 -27.72 1.74 23.08
C LEU A 483 -28.26 0.39 23.57
N ASP A 484 -29.26 0.42 24.46
CA ASP A 484 -29.87 -0.80 24.98
C ASP A 484 -30.77 -1.51 23.97
N ALA A 485 -31.52 -0.73 23.19
CA ALA A 485 -32.45 -1.21 22.18
C ALA A 485 -31.73 -1.76 20.93
N ASP A 486 -30.52 -1.27 20.61
CA ASP A 486 -29.76 -1.74 19.44
C ASP A 486 -28.88 -2.96 19.78
N HIS A 487 -29.27 -4.10 19.22
CA HIS A 487 -28.57 -5.38 19.34
C HIS A 487 -27.12 -5.34 18.84
N LYS A 488 -26.76 -4.39 17.97
CA LYS A 488 -25.38 -4.22 17.47
C LYS A 488 -24.39 -3.84 18.59
N PHE A 489 -24.87 -3.17 19.63
CA PHE A 489 -24.05 -2.81 20.78
C PHE A 489 -24.09 -3.85 21.90
N ALA A 490 -24.78 -4.99 21.72
CA ALA A 490 -24.86 -6.01 22.77
C ALA A 490 -23.48 -6.49 23.23
N ARG A 491 -22.58 -6.82 22.29
CA ARG A 491 -21.20 -7.23 22.64
C ARG A 491 -20.36 -6.11 23.23
N LEU A 492 -20.53 -4.87 22.74
CA LEU A 492 -19.83 -3.70 23.30
C LEU A 492 -20.29 -3.42 24.74
N ARG A 493 -21.60 -3.54 25.01
CA ARG A 493 -22.16 -3.46 26.36
C ARG A 493 -21.61 -4.59 27.24
N SER A 494 -21.57 -5.81 26.72
CA SER A 494 -21.03 -6.96 27.46
C SER A 494 -19.56 -6.78 27.82
N VAL A 495 -18.70 -6.28 26.92
CA VAL A 495 -17.29 -6.04 27.28
C VAL A 495 -17.14 -4.84 28.22
N ALA A 496 -17.91 -3.77 27.98
CA ALA A 496 -17.86 -2.57 28.82
C ALA A 496 -18.32 -2.85 30.26
N SER A 497 -19.36 -3.66 30.44
CA SER A 497 -19.90 -4.06 31.75
C SER A 497 -19.12 -5.20 32.42
N GLY A 498 -18.08 -5.74 31.75
CA GLY A 498 -17.29 -6.87 32.24
C GLY A 498 -17.97 -8.24 32.12
N ALA A 499 -19.06 -8.37 31.36
CA ALA A 499 -19.76 -9.64 31.14
C ALA A 499 -19.06 -10.59 30.14
N ILE A 500 -18.23 -10.05 29.23
CA ILE A 500 -17.31 -10.83 28.39
C ILE A 500 -15.91 -10.24 28.48
N SER A 501 -14.88 -11.08 28.29
CA SER A 501 -13.49 -10.65 28.30
C SER A 501 -13.16 -9.77 27.08
N TRP A 502 -12.08 -8.99 27.17
CA TRP A 502 -11.58 -8.24 26.02
C TRP A 502 -11.14 -9.18 24.89
N GLU A 503 -10.58 -10.34 25.24
CA GLU A 503 -10.16 -11.40 24.32
C GLU A 503 -11.36 -11.99 23.57
N ASP A 504 -12.48 -12.22 24.26
CA ASP A 504 -13.75 -12.64 23.67
C ASP A 504 -14.41 -11.53 22.84
N TYR A 505 -14.11 -10.27 23.14
CA TYR A 505 -14.58 -9.13 22.36
C TYR A 505 -13.79 -8.98 21.05
N ILE A 506 -12.45 -9.04 21.08
CA ILE A 506 -11.56 -8.91 19.91
C ILE A 506 -11.52 -10.16 19.03
N SER A 507 -11.87 -11.34 19.56
CA SER A 507 -12.12 -12.53 18.73
C SER A 507 -13.32 -12.32 17.78
N GLY A 508 -14.13 -11.28 18.04
CA GLY A 508 -15.00 -10.66 17.05
C GLY A 508 -14.16 -10.00 15.96
N ARG A 509 -14.11 -10.61 14.77
CA ARG A 509 -13.58 -9.99 13.54
C ARG A 509 -14.06 -8.53 13.44
N MET A 510 -13.15 -7.57 13.21
CA MET A 510 -13.54 -6.19 12.87
C MET A 510 -14.53 -6.21 11.71
N ALA A 511 -15.80 -6.00 12.04
CA ALA A 511 -16.87 -5.85 11.08
C ALA A 511 -16.88 -4.41 10.62
N ALA A 512 -16.10 -4.09 9.60
CA ALA A 512 -16.04 -2.77 8.98
C ALA A 512 -16.33 -2.92 7.49
N ASP A 513 -17.08 -1.97 6.93
CA ASP A 513 -17.22 -1.85 5.48
C ASP A 513 -16.02 -1.12 4.87
N ILE A 514 -15.46 -0.14 5.60
CA ILE A 514 -14.28 0.61 5.17
C ILE A 514 -13.34 0.84 6.37
N VAL A 515 -12.06 0.51 6.20
CA VAL A 515 -11.01 0.80 7.18
C VAL A 515 -10.04 1.81 6.57
N CYS A 516 -9.83 2.94 7.23
CA CYS A 516 -8.96 4.01 6.76
C CYS A 516 -7.67 4.06 7.59
N GLY A 517 -6.48 4.07 6.98
CA GLY A 517 -5.20 4.20 7.69
C GLY A 517 -4.06 4.62 6.78
N THR A 518 -2.97 5.14 7.35
CA THR A 518 -1.77 5.51 6.57
C THR A 518 -1.01 4.28 6.07
N PRO A 519 -0.07 4.42 5.11
CA PRO A 519 0.79 3.31 4.68
C PRO A 519 1.48 2.59 5.83
N ALA A 520 2.11 3.33 6.74
CA ALA A 520 2.74 2.79 7.94
C ALA A 520 1.75 2.00 8.82
N GLN A 521 0.55 2.54 9.07
CA GLN A 521 -0.48 1.84 9.84
C GLN A 521 -0.94 0.55 9.17
N SER A 522 -0.99 0.52 7.84
CA SER A 522 -1.39 -0.66 7.07
C SER A 522 -0.45 -1.86 7.26
N CYS A 523 0.80 -1.61 7.68
CA CYS A 523 1.80 -2.63 8.00
C CYS A 523 1.66 -3.20 9.43
N GLY A 524 0.89 -2.53 10.30
CA GLY A 524 0.61 -3.02 11.65
C GLY A 524 -0.23 -4.30 11.64
N LYS A 525 0.01 -5.24 12.57
CA LYS A 525 -0.59 -6.60 12.57
C LYS A 525 -2.10 -6.60 12.28
N LEU A 526 -2.83 -5.77 13.01
CA LEU A 526 -4.29 -5.71 12.94
C LEU A 526 -4.78 -5.31 11.55
N TYR A 527 -4.20 -4.26 10.99
CA TYR A 527 -4.56 -3.73 9.68
C TYR A 527 -4.04 -4.61 8.56
N HIS A 528 -2.84 -5.15 8.70
CA HIS A 528 -2.26 -6.13 7.77
C HIS A 528 -3.14 -7.38 7.63
N ASP A 529 -3.57 -7.96 8.75
CA ASP A 529 -4.40 -9.18 8.74
C ASP A 529 -5.79 -8.89 8.16
N TRP A 530 -6.40 -7.75 8.52
CA TRP A 530 -7.68 -7.34 7.94
C TRP A 530 -7.56 -7.06 6.43
N LYS A 531 -6.53 -6.31 6.02
CA LYS A 531 -6.23 -5.99 4.63
C LYS A 531 -6.08 -7.25 3.78
N ASN A 532 -5.32 -8.22 4.26
CA ASN A 532 -5.02 -9.42 3.48
C ASN A 532 -6.15 -10.46 3.48
N THR A 533 -7.02 -10.45 4.50
CA THR A 533 -8.07 -11.47 4.64
C THR A 533 -9.49 -10.97 4.37
N LYS A 534 -9.73 -9.65 4.39
CA LYS A 534 -11.06 -9.03 4.29
C LYS A 534 -11.19 -8.02 3.17
N ALA A 535 -10.16 -7.24 2.88
CA ALA A 535 -10.25 -6.22 1.85
C ALA A 535 -10.51 -6.86 0.48
N LYS A 536 -11.32 -6.16 -0.33
CA LYS A 536 -11.67 -6.53 -1.71
C LYS A 536 -11.25 -5.47 -2.72
N GLY A 537 -10.74 -4.34 -2.23
CA GLY A 537 -10.17 -3.27 -3.02
C GLY A 537 -9.54 -2.20 -2.14
N PHE A 538 -8.85 -1.28 -2.79
CA PHE A 538 -8.14 -0.17 -2.17
C PHE A 538 -8.62 1.17 -2.72
N ALA A 539 -8.66 2.17 -1.87
CA ALA A 539 -8.91 3.55 -2.27
C ALA A 539 -7.82 4.43 -1.67
N ILE A 540 -7.12 5.20 -2.49
CA ILE A 540 -5.97 5.99 -2.11
C ILE A 540 -6.30 7.45 -2.40
N ASP A 541 -6.40 8.26 -1.35
CA ASP A 541 -6.56 9.71 -1.45
C ASP A 541 -5.21 10.41 -1.35
N GLU A 542 -5.11 11.60 -1.94
CA GLU A 542 -3.86 12.36 -2.07
C GLU A 542 -2.71 11.55 -2.68
N ALA A 543 -3.03 10.65 -3.62
CA ALA A 543 -2.10 9.74 -4.27
C ALA A 543 -0.97 10.46 -5.03
N ALA A 544 -1.17 11.74 -5.39
CA ALA A 544 -0.15 12.61 -5.99
C ALA A 544 0.97 13.01 -5.01
N SER A 545 0.71 12.93 -3.71
CA SER A 545 1.67 13.27 -2.65
C SER A 545 2.21 12.05 -1.89
N MET A 546 1.81 10.84 -2.31
CA MET A 546 2.25 9.56 -1.77
C MET A 546 3.44 9.02 -2.58
N THR A 547 4.40 8.36 -1.94
CA THR A 547 5.48 7.68 -2.69
C THR A 547 4.98 6.40 -3.35
N ARG A 548 5.60 5.95 -4.45
CA ARG A 548 5.30 4.64 -5.06
C ARG A 548 5.50 3.47 -4.08
N PRO A 549 6.61 3.41 -3.31
CA PRO A 549 6.79 2.39 -2.28
C PRO A 549 5.69 2.38 -1.21
N ASP A 550 5.20 3.55 -0.77
CA ASP A 550 4.07 3.63 0.15
C ASP A 550 2.80 3.01 -0.44
N LEU A 551 2.48 3.31 -1.71
CA LEU A 551 1.36 2.66 -2.38
C LEU A 551 1.56 1.14 -2.39
N TYR A 552 2.74 0.66 -2.75
CA TYR A 552 3.00 -0.78 -2.84
C TYR A 552 2.96 -1.47 -1.46
N SER A 553 3.31 -0.78 -0.38
CA SER A 553 3.14 -1.29 0.99
C SER A 553 1.66 -1.48 1.35
N VAL A 554 0.78 -0.60 0.85
CA VAL A 554 -0.67 -0.66 1.09
C VAL A 554 -1.29 -1.67 0.14
N TRP A 555 -1.23 -1.41 -1.16
CA TRP A 555 -1.87 -2.19 -2.21
C TRP A 555 -1.32 -3.62 -2.30
N GLY A 556 -0.05 -3.79 -1.94
CA GLY A 556 0.66 -5.05 -2.10
C GLY A 556 0.75 -5.44 -3.56
N ASN A 557 1.03 -6.73 -3.78
CA ASN A 557 1.23 -7.32 -5.10
C ASN A 557 0.07 -8.19 -5.58
N THR A 558 -1.15 -7.84 -5.14
CA THR A 558 -2.30 -8.72 -5.30
C THR A 558 -3.26 -8.31 -6.43
N MET A 559 -2.98 -7.21 -7.14
CA MET A 559 -3.83 -6.68 -8.22
C MET A 559 -5.31 -6.55 -7.84
N MET A 560 -5.61 -6.40 -6.55
CA MET A 560 -6.96 -6.06 -6.13
C MET A 560 -7.35 -4.71 -6.72
N PRO A 561 -8.63 -4.48 -7.06
CA PRO A 561 -9.09 -3.20 -7.57
C PRO A 561 -8.59 -2.04 -6.71
N CYS A 562 -8.02 -1.02 -7.34
CA CYS A 562 -7.36 0.07 -6.66
C CYS A 562 -7.79 1.38 -7.29
N ILE A 563 -8.26 2.31 -6.45
CA ILE A 563 -8.63 3.64 -6.87
C ILE A 563 -7.59 4.64 -6.38
N LEU A 564 -7.02 5.44 -7.29
CA LEU A 564 -6.11 6.52 -6.95
C LEU A 564 -6.77 7.87 -7.22
N ALA A 565 -6.83 8.72 -6.20
CA ALA A 565 -7.34 10.07 -6.25
C ALA A 565 -6.27 11.04 -5.76
N GLY A 566 -6.16 12.19 -6.43
CA GLY A 566 -5.20 13.24 -6.09
C GLY A 566 -5.10 14.25 -7.23
N ASP A 567 -4.24 15.24 -7.04
CA ASP A 567 -3.99 16.31 -8.00
C ASP A 567 -2.49 16.39 -8.28
N GLU A 568 -2.08 16.05 -9.50
CA GLU A 568 -0.68 16.05 -9.93
C GLU A 568 -0.05 17.44 -9.94
N LYS A 569 -0.86 18.50 -9.82
CA LYS A 569 -0.36 19.89 -9.74
C LYS A 569 -0.11 20.35 -8.31
N GLN A 570 -0.46 19.54 -7.32
CA GLN A 570 -0.18 19.82 -5.92
C GLN A 570 1.22 19.33 -5.52
N LEU A 571 1.52 19.31 -4.22
CA LEU A 571 2.85 18.95 -3.72
C LEU A 571 3.16 17.47 -4.01
N PRO A 572 4.28 17.18 -4.68
CA PRO A 572 4.72 15.80 -4.88
C PRO A 572 5.25 15.21 -3.57
N PRO A 573 5.56 13.90 -3.53
CA PRO A 573 6.11 13.24 -2.36
C PRO A 573 7.35 13.96 -1.83
N ALA A 574 7.45 14.05 -0.51
CA ALA A 574 8.59 14.66 0.16
C ALA A 574 9.81 13.73 0.09
N VAL A 575 10.94 14.27 -0.35
CA VAL A 575 12.23 13.57 -0.44
C VAL A 575 13.25 14.46 0.25
N MET A 576 13.73 14.04 1.43
CA MET A 576 14.53 14.89 2.30
C MET A 576 15.91 15.20 1.71
N THR A 577 16.48 14.21 1.03
CA THR A 577 17.85 14.21 0.48
C THR A 577 17.91 14.62 -1.00
N LEU A 578 16.83 15.15 -1.57
CA LEU A 578 16.71 15.45 -3.00
C LEU A 578 17.82 16.37 -3.52
N ASP A 579 18.07 17.47 -2.80
CA ASP A 579 19.03 18.50 -3.20
C ASP A 579 20.35 18.40 -2.41
N GLU A 580 20.47 17.40 -1.54
CA GLU A 580 21.65 17.19 -0.73
C GLU A 580 22.81 16.62 -1.55
N LYS A 581 24.00 17.16 -1.30
CA LYS A 581 25.25 16.75 -1.94
C LYS A 581 26.34 16.53 -0.90
N ASP A 582 27.26 15.62 -1.20
CA ASP A 582 28.46 15.45 -0.42
C ASP A 582 29.48 16.57 -0.68
N SER A 583 30.61 16.54 0.04
CA SER A 583 31.69 17.52 -0.10
C SER A 583 32.37 17.52 -1.47
N GLN A 584 32.17 16.48 -2.29
CA GLN A 584 32.69 16.36 -3.64
C GLN A 584 31.64 16.77 -4.70
N GLY A 585 30.44 17.16 -4.27
CA GLY A 585 29.34 17.58 -5.14
C GLY A 585 28.53 16.42 -5.72
N ASN A 586 28.74 15.18 -5.26
CA ASN A 586 27.91 14.04 -5.64
C ASN A 586 26.56 14.13 -4.93
N ALA A 587 25.49 13.66 -5.58
CA ALA A 587 24.18 13.63 -4.95
C ALA A 587 24.14 12.57 -3.85
N ILE A 588 23.62 12.93 -2.66
CA ILE A 588 23.38 11.99 -1.57
C ILE A 588 22.32 10.95 -1.96
N ASN A 589 21.27 11.40 -2.66
CA ASN A 589 20.27 10.54 -3.26
C ASN A 589 20.23 10.69 -4.78
N ARG A 590 20.90 9.76 -5.47
CA ARG A 590 20.96 9.72 -6.94
C ARG A 590 19.61 9.41 -7.60
N LEU A 591 18.63 8.92 -6.84
CA LEU A 591 17.27 8.60 -7.28
C LEU A 591 16.25 9.58 -6.68
N GLY A 592 16.68 10.72 -6.12
CA GLY A 592 15.77 11.66 -5.47
C GLY A 592 14.67 12.17 -6.42
N ARG A 593 15.00 12.38 -7.71
CA ARG A 593 14.02 12.75 -8.75
C ARG A 593 12.99 11.65 -9.03
N GLU A 594 13.43 10.40 -8.97
CA GLU A 594 12.57 9.21 -9.12
C GLU A 594 11.62 9.05 -7.92
N ALA A 595 12.10 9.34 -6.70
CA ALA A 595 11.28 9.34 -5.48
C ALA A 595 10.14 10.38 -5.50
N ARG A 596 10.29 11.47 -6.28
CA ARG A 596 9.24 12.48 -6.45
C ARG A 596 8.11 12.06 -7.40
N ILE A 597 8.29 11.00 -8.18
CA ILE A 597 7.22 10.51 -9.05
C ILE A 597 6.22 9.76 -8.17
N SER A 598 5.05 10.38 -8.00
CA SER A 598 3.94 9.78 -7.29
C SER A 598 3.34 8.60 -8.07
N PRO A 599 2.63 7.65 -7.43
CA PRO A 599 1.94 6.61 -8.15
C PRO A 599 0.90 7.16 -9.14
N LEU A 600 0.21 8.25 -8.80
CA LEU A 600 -0.77 8.87 -9.70
C LEU A 600 -0.06 9.35 -10.97
N GLU A 601 0.99 10.15 -10.83
CA GLU A 601 1.80 10.62 -11.96
C GLU A 601 2.36 9.45 -12.76
N PHE A 602 2.89 8.42 -12.08
CA PHE A 602 3.49 7.26 -12.73
C PHE A 602 2.50 6.53 -13.65
N PHE A 603 1.30 6.22 -13.14
CA PHE A 603 0.28 5.56 -13.96
C PHE A 603 -0.26 6.47 -15.07
N MET A 604 -0.31 7.79 -14.84
CA MET A 604 -0.62 8.75 -15.90
C MET A 604 0.44 8.77 -17.00
N GLY A 605 1.73 8.75 -16.63
CA GLY A 605 2.86 8.68 -17.54
C GLY A 605 2.88 7.36 -18.33
N LEU A 606 2.42 6.27 -17.71
CA LEU A 606 2.16 4.99 -18.37
C LEU A 606 0.93 4.99 -19.27
N GLY A 607 0.24 6.12 -19.46
CA GLY A 607 -0.92 6.21 -20.34
C GLY A 607 -2.18 5.54 -19.80
N MET A 608 -2.27 5.27 -18.48
CA MET A 608 -3.52 4.78 -17.90
C MET A 608 -4.61 5.85 -18.03
N PRO A 609 -5.84 5.48 -18.46
CA PRO A 609 -6.91 6.44 -18.58
C PRO A 609 -7.20 7.11 -17.24
N VAL A 610 -7.31 8.43 -17.24
CA VAL A 610 -7.63 9.26 -16.07
C VAL A 610 -9.02 9.85 -16.24
N TYR A 611 -9.82 9.83 -15.18
CA TYR A 611 -11.05 10.60 -15.15
C TYR A 611 -10.73 12.03 -14.67
N ARG A 612 -10.95 13.02 -15.56
CA ARG A 612 -10.79 14.45 -15.29
C ARG A 612 -12.11 15.19 -15.42
#